data_AF-A0A968IIC3-F1
#
_entry.id   AF-A0A968IIC3-F1
#
_cell.length_a   1.000
_cell.length_b   1.000
_cell.length_c   1.000
_cell.angle_alpha   90.00
_cell.angle_beta   90.00
_cell.angle_gamma   90.00
#
_symmetry.space_group_name_H-M   'P 1'
#
loop_
_entity.id
_entity.type
_entity.pdbx_description
1 polymer ?
#
loop_
_entity_poly.entity_id
_entity_poly.type
_entity_poly.pdbx_seq_one_letter_code
_entity_poly.pdbx_strand_id
1 'polypeptide(L)'
;MLRLFKPRFRKQIARIEINGAIAGATRKRVLEALKTIEERKFPALLLRIDSPGGTVGDSQEIYSALRKLQEKVKIIASFGNISASGGVYIGMGAQHIVANPGTITGSIGVILRGNNLERLLEKVGVSFKVIKSGPYKDILAFDRELTDPEKNILQELIDISYSQFVQTVAESRSLANETVRTFADGRVFTGQQALDLGLVDRLGTEEDARRWAAELVGLDPEKTKCFTFEEKKPLVNRLTSNRLGDRALVTALNALPGLS
;
A
#
# COMPACT_ATOMS: atom_id res chain seq x y z
N MET A 1 -15.71 -39.30 22.18
CA MET A 1 -15.68 -37.81 22.31
C MET A 1 -14.61 -37.28 21.36
N LEU A 2 -14.94 -37.04 20.08
CA LEU A 2 -13.98 -36.52 19.10
C LEU A 2 -13.64 -35.06 19.46
N ARG A 3 -12.43 -34.85 19.97
CA ARG A 3 -11.85 -33.51 20.13
C ARG A 3 -11.57 -32.98 18.72
N LEU A 4 -12.57 -32.34 18.09
CA LEU A 4 -12.38 -31.60 16.84
C LEU A 4 -11.28 -30.57 17.08
N PHE A 5 -10.08 -30.82 16.54
CA PHE A 5 -9.00 -29.85 16.50
C PHE A 5 -9.51 -28.62 15.73
N LYS A 6 -9.95 -27.59 16.46
CA LYS A 6 -10.28 -26.29 15.85
C LYS A 6 -9.02 -25.83 15.10
N PRO A 7 -9.10 -25.51 13.79
CA PRO A 7 -7.92 -25.14 13.02
C PRO A 7 -7.24 -23.94 13.68
N ARG A 8 -5.92 -24.06 13.90
CA ARG A 8 -5.05 -23.13 14.65
C ARG A 8 -5.27 -21.64 14.28
N PHE A 9 -5.66 -21.39 13.03
CA PHE A 9 -5.89 -20.07 12.46
C PHE A 9 -7.08 -19.30 13.05
N ARG A 10 -8.12 -19.98 13.58
CA ARG A 10 -9.29 -19.30 14.19
C ARG A 10 -8.97 -18.58 15.50
N LYS A 11 -7.76 -18.75 16.03
CA LYS A 11 -7.26 -18.10 17.25
C LYS A 11 -6.04 -17.20 16.97
N GLN A 12 -5.84 -16.82 15.70
CA GLN A 12 -4.72 -16.01 15.26
C GLN A 12 -5.23 -14.82 14.46
N ILE A 13 -4.42 -13.77 14.40
CA ILE A 13 -4.65 -12.62 13.53
C ILE A 13 -3.86 -12.87 12.25
N ALA A 14 -4.48 -12.77 11.08
CA ALA A 14 -3.74 -12.73 9.82
C ALA A 14 -2.98 -11.40 9.74
N ARG A 15 -1.74 -11.41 9.24
CA ARG A 15 -0.98 -10.18 9.00
C ARG A 15 -0.51 -10.13 7.56
N ILE A 16 -0.84 -9.05 6.87
CA ILE A 16 -0.27 -8.73 5.55
C ILE A 16 0.53 -7.45 5.71
N GLU A 17 1.76 -7.46 5.22
CA GLU A 17 2.58 -6.26 5.10
C GLU A 17 2.65 -5.82 3.64
N ILE A 18 2.46 -4.53 3.43
CA ILE A 18 2.57 -3.85 2.14
C ILE A 18 3.66 -2.81 2.29
N ASN A 19 4.83 -3.12 1.74
CA ASN A 19 5.99 -2.24 1.76
C ASN A 19 6.28 -1.74 0.34
N GLY A 20 6.56 -0.44 0.20
CA GLY A 20 6.95 0.16 -1.07
C GLY A 20 5.78 0.37 -2.03
N ALA A 21 6.07 0.49 -3.32
CA ALA A 21 5.09 0.85 -4.34
C ALA A 21 4.03 -0.25 -4.56
N ILE A 22 2.78 0.17 -4.74
CA ILE A 22 1.67 -0.72 -5.08
C ILE A 22 1.62 -0.88 -6.61
N ALA A 23 1.95 -2.07 -7.07
CA ALA A 23 1.88 -2.45 -8.48
C ALA A 23 1.37 -3.90 -8.62
N GLY A 24 1.34 -4.41 -9.85
CA GLY A 24 0.79 -5.74 -10.15
C GLY A 24 1.34 -6.90 -9.32
N ALA A 25 2.62 -6.87 -8.92
CA ALA A 25 3.19 -7.89 -8.04
C ALA A 25 2.59 -7.83 -6.62
N THR A 26 2.54 -6.63 -6.03
CA THR A 26 1.91 -6.35 -4.74
C THR A 26 0.45 -6.79 -4.75
N ARG A 27 -0.30 -6.39 -5.79
CA ARG A 27 -1.70 -6.78 -5.95
C ARG A 27 -1.88 -8.29 -5.95
N LYS A 28 -1.18 -9.02 -6.83
CA LYS A 28 -1.32 -10.48 -6.94
C LYS A 28 -1.07 -11.17 -5.60
N ARG A 29 0.00 -10.77 -4.91
CA ARG A 29 0.36 -11.31 -3.58
C ARG A 29 -0.74 -11.04 -2.55
N VAL A 30 -1.22 -9.80 -2.47
CA VAL A 30 -2.26 -9.42 -1.50
C VAL A 30 -3.55 -10.18 -1.79
N LEU A 31 -4.01 -10.25 -3.04
CA LEU A 31 -5.23 -10.97 -3.41
C LEU A 31 -5.15 -12.48 -3.07
N GLU A 32 -4.01 -13.12 -3.31
CA GLU A 32 -3.78 -14.53 -2.92
C GLU A 32 -3.85 -14.71 -1.39
N ALA A 33 -3.26 -13.77 -0.64
CA ALA A 33 -3.32 -13.77 0.82
C ALA A 33 -4.75 -13.57 1.33
N LEU A 34 -5.51 -12.60 0.80
CA LEU A 34 -6.91 -12.35 1.20
C LEU A 34 -7.79 -13.59 0.96
N LYS A 35 -7.62 -14.27 -0.18
CA LYS A 35 -8.31 -15.54 -0.45
C LYS A 35 -7.99 -16.60 0.61
N THR A 36 -6.71 -16.76 0.93
CA THR A 36 -6.26 -17.72 1.96
C THR A 36 -6.81 -17.38 3.35
N ILE A 37 -6.88 -16.09 3.68
CA ILE A 37 -7.41 -15.59 4.95
C ILE A 37 -8.88 -15.98 5.11
N GLU A 38 -9.67 -15.78 4.05
CA GLU A 38 -11.08 -16.16 4.03
C GLU A 38 -11.27 -17.68 4.14
N GLU A 39 -10.57 -18.47 3.31
CA GLU A 39 -10.67 -19.94 3.29
C GLU A 39 -10.27 -20.58 4.63
N ARG A 40 -9.22 -20.05 5.27
CA ARG A 40 -8.73 -20.51 6.57
C ARG A 40 -9.56 -19.95 7.75
N LYS A 41 -10.51 -19.07 7.47
CA LYS A 41 -11.44 -18.46 8.44
C LYS A 41 -10.70 -17.75 9.58
N PHE A 42 -9.72 -16.92 9.23
CA PHE A 42 -9.11 -16.02 10.21
C PHE A 42 -10.18 -15.04 10.72
N PRO A 43 -10.24 -14.79 12.04
CA PRO A 43 -11.21 -13.86 12.62
C PRO A 43 -10.86 -12.39 12.32
N ALA A 44 -9.57 -12.07 12.20
CA ALA A 44 -9.09 -10.72 11.94
C ALA A 44 -7.88 -10.67 11.00
N LEU A 45 -7.70 -9.54 10.33
CA LEU A 45 -6.55 -9.16 9.50
C LEU A 45 -5.96 -7.84 10.03
N LEU A 46 -4.68 -7.87 10.38
CA LEU A 46 -3.84 -6.70 10.54
C LEU A 46 -3.16 -6.37 9.20
N LEU A 47 -3.57 -5.27 8.59
CA LEU A 47 -3.02 -4.77 7.33
C LEU A 47 -1.98 -3.68 7.62
N ARG A 48 -0.71 -4.06 7.63
CA ARG A 48 0.40 -3.10 7.83
C ARG A 48 0.77 -2.46 6.49
N ILE A 49 0.67 -1.14 6.41
CA ILE A 49 0.91 -0.37 5.18
C ILE A 49 2.10 0.54 5.42
N ASP A 50 3.15 0.39 4.63
CA ASP A 50 4.29 1.31 4.55
C ASP A 50 4.59 1.60 3.07
N SER A 51 3.79 2.47 2.46
CA SER A 51 3.72 2.67 1.02
C SER A 51 3.53 4.15 0.63
N PRO A 52 4.30 4.65 -0.34
CA PRO A 52 4.08 5.98 -0.93
C PRO A 52 2.90 6.00 -1.92
N GLY A 53 2.24 4.86 -2.17
CA GLY A 53 1.19 4.71 -3.16
C GLY A 53 1.61 3.81 -4.32
N GLY A 54 1.00 4.01 -5.49
CA GLY A 54 1.22 3.15 -6.65
C GLY A 54 0.21 3.39 -7.76
N THR A 55 -0.05 2.36 -8.56
CA THR A 55 -1.01 2.49 -9.68
C THR A 55 -2.46 2.51 -9.17
N VAL A 56 -3.32 3.25 -9.86
CA VAL A 56 -4.74 3.39 -9.51
C VAL A 56 -5.45 2.04 -9.56
N GLY A 57 -5.33 1.32 -10.68
CA GLY A 57 -6.02 0.03 -10.88
C GLY A 57 -5.57 -1.04 -9.87
N ASP A 58 -4.27 -1.14 -9.57
CA ASP A 58 -3.79 -2.13 -8.60
C ASP A 58 -4.33 -1.84 -7.19
N SER A 59 -4.39 -0.55 -6.81
CA SER A 59 -4.95 -0.11 -5.54
C SER A 59 -6.46 -0.36 -5.46
N GLN A 60 -7.20 -0.14 -6.54
CA GLN A 60 -8.65 -0.36 -6.62
C GLN A 60 -9.04 -1.84 -6.49
N GLU A 61 -8.29 -2.76 -7.11
CA GLU A 61 -8.51 -4.20 -6.96
C GLU A 61 -8.28 -4.66 -5.52
N ILE A 62 -7.19 -4.19 -4.88
CA ILE A 62 -6.91 -4.50 -3.46
C ILE A 62 -8.01 -3.94 -2.57
N TYR A 63 -8.38 -2.66 -2.73
CA TYR A 63 -9.46 -2.03 -1.98
C TYR A 63 -10.76 -2.81 -2.10
N SER A 64 -11.18 -3.15 -3.31
CA SER A 64 -12.43 -3.90 -3.57
C SER A 64 -12.42 -5.28 -2.90
N ALA A 65 -11.27 -5.97 -2.90
CA ALA A 65 -11.13 -7.25 -2.25
C ALA A 65 -11.16 -7.14 -0.71
N LEU A 66 -10.51 -6.11 -0.15
CA LEU A 66 -10.57 -5.81 1.28
C LEU A 66 -12.01 -5.49 1.70
N ARG A 67 -12.73 -4.66 0.93
CA ARG A 67 -14.12 -4.30 1.22
C ARG A 67 -15.03 -5.52 1.33
N LYS A 68 -14.88 -6.51 0.43
CA LYS A 68 -15.62 -7.77 0.47
C LYS A 68 -15.21 -8.65 1.66
N LEU A 69 -13.91 -8.76 1.92
CA LEU A 69 -13.39 -9.57 3.03
C LEU A 69 -13.88 -9.06 4.38
N GLN A 70 -14.03 -7.73 4.51
CA GLN A 70 -14.44 -7.06 5.74
C GLN A 70 -15.84 -7.48 6.24
N GLU A 71 -16.69 -8.02 5.35
CA GLU A 71 -18.01 -8.57 5.72
C GLU A 71 -17.90 -9.81 6.63
N LYS A 72 -16.75 -10.50 6.58
CA LYS A 72 -16.52 -11.78 7.27
C LYS A 72 -15.35 -11.73 8.25
N VAL A 73 -14.39 -10.84 8.02
CA VAL A 73 -13.14 -10.73 8.80
C VAL A 73 -13.00 -9.30 9.31
N LYS A 74 -12.58 -9.12 10.57
CA LYS A 74 -12.27 -7.78 11.08
C LYS A 74 -10.91 -7.32 10.58
N ILE A 75 -10.88 -6.22 9.83
CA ILE A 75 -9.68 -5.66 9.21
C ILE A 75 -9.31 -4.37 9.95
N ILE A 76 -8.10 -4.36 10.49
CA ILE A 76 -7.49 -3.20 11.12
C ILE A 76 -6.26 -2.85 10.26
N ALA A 77 -6.26 -1.66 9.66
CA ALA A 77 -5.08 -1.12 9.01
C ALA A 77 -4.16 -0.44 10.04
N SER A 78 -2.87 -0.62 9.87
CA SER A 78 -1.84 0.11 10.61
C SER A 78 -0.97 0.86 9.61
N PHE A 79 -1.02 2.19 9.66
CA PHE A 79 -0.17 3.03 8.84
C PHE A 79 1.24 3.10 9.46
N GLY A 80 2.23 2.78 8.63
CA GLY A 80 3.65 2.73 8.95
C GLY A 80 4.31 4.10 8.89
N ASN A 81 5.56 4.15 8.43
CA ASN A 81 6.26 5.42 8.28
C ASN A 81 5.58 6.29 7.22
N ILE A 82 5.23 5.68 6.08
CA ILE A 82 4.53 6.35 4.98
C ILE A 82 3.27 5.54 4.62
N SER A 83 2.13 6.19 4.50
CA SER A 83 0.90 5.58 3.99
C SER A 83 0.15 6.65 3.21
N ALA A 84 0.58 6.90 1.99
CA ALA A 84 0.15 8.02 1.16
C ALA A 84 -0.46 7.53 -0.16
N SER A 85 -1.33 8.34 -0.78
CA SER A 85 -1.93 8.06 -2.09
C SER A 85 -2.55 6.65 -2.16
N GLY A 86 -2.11 5.77 -3.05
CA GLY A 86 -2.57 4.37 -3.10
C GLY A 86 -2.51 3.62 -1.76
N GLY A 87 -1.59 3.97 -0.85
CA GLY A 87 -1.52 3.43 0.50
C GLY A 87 -2.73 3.83 1.37
N VAL A 88 -3.17 5.09 1.28
CA VAL A 88 -4.44 5.54 1.89
C VAL A 88 -5.61 4.83 1.23
N TYR A 89 -5.60 4.74 -0.10
CA TYR A 89 -6.67 4.12 -0.88
C TYR A 89 -6.98 2.69 -0.41
N ILE A 90 -5.95 1.85 -0.28
CA ILE A 90 -6.13 0.48 0.21
C ILE A 90 -6.47 0.44 1.71
N GLY A 91 -5.99 1.41 2.49
CA GLY A 91 -6.32 1.57 3.90
C GLY A 91 -7.81 1.79 4.15
N MET A 92 -8.50 2.49 3.23
CA MET A 92 -9.95 2.67 3.24
C MET A 92 -10.74 1.35 3.10
N GLY A 93 -10.07 0.25 2.72
CA GLY A 93 -10.65 -1.08 2.71
C GLY A 93 -10.81 -1.72 4.11
N ALA A 94 -10.22 -1.11 5.16
CA ALA A 94 -10.31 -1.59 6.54
C ALA A 94 -11.45 -0.89 7.33
N GLN A 95 -12.03 -1.58 8.32
CA GLN A 95 -13.02 -0.95 9.22
C GLN A 95 -12.38 0.03 10.19
N HIS A 96 -11.12 -0.22 10.56
CA HIS A 96 -10.39 0.55 11.56
C HIS A 96 -8.97 0.84 11.07
N ILE A 97 -8.48 2.03 11.38
CA ILE A 97 -7.17 2.51 10.95
C ILE A 97 -6.45 3.13 12.15
N VAL A 98 -5.24 2.65 12.40
CA VAL A 98 -4.32 3.18 13.42
C VAL A 98 -3.11 3.79 12.72
N ALA A 99 -2.68 4.96 13.17
CA ALA A 99 -1.45 5.60 12.67
C ALA A 99 -0.58 6.08 13.82
N ASN A 100 0.74 6.13 13.62
CA ASN A 100 1.61 6.80 14.58
C ASN A 100 1.40 8.32 14.43
N PRO A 101 1.58 9.14 15.48
CA PRO A 101 1.43 10.60 15.36
C PRO A 101 2.29 11.21 14.24
N GLY A 102 3.50 10.65 14.04
CA GLY A 102 4.45 11.08 13.01
C GLY A 102 4.36 10.34 11.66
N THR A 103 3.38 9.45 11.46
CA THR A 103 3.15 8.81 10.15
C THR A 103 2.93 9.87 9.07
N ILE A 104 3.56 9.73 7.90
CA ILE A 104 3.26 10.57 6.74
C ILE A 104 2.13 9.92 5.95
N THR A 105 0.99 10.59 5.87
CA THR A 105 -0.20 10.09 5.15
C THR A 105 -0.84 11.20 4.31
N GLY A 106 -2.08 10.99 3.84
CA GLY A 106 -2.73 11.86 2.87
C GLY A 106 -2.23 11.58 1.45
N SER A 107 -1.82 12.62 0.73
CA SER A 107 -1.56 12.55 -0.72
C SER A 107 -2.76 11.99 -1.48
N ILE A 108 -3.96 12.43 -1.06
CA ILE A 108 -5.21 12.05 -1.72
C ILE A 108 -5.30 12.91 -2.98
N GLY A 109 -4.98 12.29 -4.11
CA GLY A 109 -4.82 12.93 -5.39
C GLY A 109 -4.33 11.92 -6.42
N VAL A 110 -4.47 12.27 -7.69
CA VAL A 110 -3.98 11.45 -8.81
C VAL A 110 -3.16 12.36 -9.70
N ILE A 111 -2.00 11.87 -10.11
CA ILE A 111 -1.11 12.61 -10.99
C ILE A 111 -0.73 11.77 -12.19
N LEU A 112 -0.55 12.44 -13.32
CA LEU A 112 0.11 11.92 -14.49
C LEU A 112 1.21 12.89 -14.86
N ARG A 113 2.39 12.35 -15.20
CA ARG A 113 3.57 13.15 -15.50
C ARG A 113 4.17 12.69 -16.83
N GLY A 114 4.32 13.65 -17.75
CA GLY A 114 5.17 13.52 -18.94
C GLY A 114 6.38 14.45 -18.83
N ASN A 115 7.43 14.16 -19.59
CA ASN A 115 8.60 15.04 -19.73
C ASN A 115 8.67 15.53 -21.17
N ASN A 116 8.87 16.83 -21.40
CA ASN A 116 9.16 17.36 -22.73
C ASN A 116 10.65 17.69 -22.86
N LEU A 117 11.30 17.09 -23.85
CA LEU A 117 12.70 17.20 -24.23
C LEU A 117 12.88 17.78 -25.64
N GLU A 118 11.82 18.25 -26.30
CA GLU A 118 11.84 18.84 -27.66
C GLU A 118 13.01 19.80 -27.86
N ARG A 119 13.16 20.80 -26.98
CA ARG A 119 14.25 21.79 -27.07
C ARG A 119 15.65 21.19 -26.89
N LEU A 120 15.78 20.09 -26.14
CA LEU A 120 17.06 19.39 -26.00
C LEU A 120 17.39 18.63 -27.28
N LEU A 121 16.41 17.94 -27.85
CA LEU A 121 16.55 17.16 -29.08
C LEU A 121 16.86 18.06 -30.28
N GLU A 122 16.20 19.21 -30.36
CA GLU A 122 16.47 20.24 -31.38
C GLU A 122 17.93 20.70 -31.35
N LYS A 123 18.49 20.97 -30.15
CA LYS A 123 19.89 21.38 -29.98
C LYS A 123 20.91 20.35 -30.46
N VAL A 124 20.57 19.06 -30.39
CA VAL A 124 21.44 17.97 -30.85
C VAL A 124 21.08 17.49 -32.26
N GLY A 125 20.18 18.20 -32.95
CA GLY A 125 19.80 17.92 -34.33
C GLY A 125 18.94 16.66 -34.51
N VAL A 126 18.28 16.19 -33.45
CA VAL A 126 17.41 15.00 -33.50
C VAL A 126 15.96 15.42 -33.70
N SER A 127 15.30 14.82 -34.70
CA SER A 127 13.85 14.95 -34.90
C SER A 127 13.24 13.59 -35.23
N PHE A 128 12.07 13.30 -34.67
CA PHE A 128 11.34 12.07 -34.94
C PHE A 128 10.31 12.30 -36.06
N LYS A 129 10.13 11.29 -36.92
CA LYS A 129 9.06 11.26 -37.93
C LYS A 129 8.02 10.24 -37.49
N VAL A 130 6.89 10.71 -36.96
CA VAL A 130 5.84 9.86 -36.38
C VAL A 130 4.73 9.62 -37.40
N ILE A 131 4.49 8.35 -37.74
CA ILE A 131 3.34 7.88 -38.52
C ILE A 131 2.47 7.07 -37.57
N LYS A 132 1.22 7.49 -37.37
CA LYS A 132 0.32 6.93 -36.35
C LYS A 132 -1.06 6.63 -36.92
N SER A 133 -1.69 5.56 -36.41
CA SER A 133 -3.03 5.12 -36.84
C SER A 133 -4.17 5.96 -36.26
N GLY A 134 -3.88 6.88 -35.33
CA GLY A 134 -4.85 7.80 -34.76
C GLY A 134 -4.16 9.01 -34.11
N PRO A 135 -4.85 10.15 -33.98
CA PRO A 135 -4.24 11.42 -33.59
C PRO A 135 -3.61 11.43 -32.19
N TYR A 136 -4.11 10.62 -31.26
CA TYR A 136 -3.70 10.63 -29.84
C TYR A 136 -2.82 9.42 -29.44
N LYS A 137 -2.36 8.62 -30.41
CA LYS A 137 -1.55 7.39 -30.15
C LYS A 137 -0.17 7.66 -29.53
N ASP A 138 0.26 8.90 -29.57
CA ASP A 138 1.53 9.46 -29.10
C ASP A 138 1.29 10.55 -28.05
N ILE A 139 0.14 10.55 -27.36
CA ILE A 139 -0.09 11.45 -26.24
C ILE A 139 1.02 11.25 -25.19
N LEU A 140 1.53 12.36 -24.63
CA LEU A 140 2.73 12.38 -23.76
C LEU A 140 4.04 11.98 -24.46
N ALA A 141 4.11 12.08 -25.79
CA ALA A 141 5.38 12.06 -26.49
C ALA A 141 6.37 13.05 -25.86
N PHE A 142 7.61 12.60 -25.66
CA PHE A 142 8.61 13.39 -24.94
C PHE A 142 9.33 14.40 -25.83
N ASP A 143 9.09 14.38 -27.13
CA ASP A 143 9.79 15.12 -28.16
C ASP A 143 8.96 16.26 -28.77
N ARG A 144 7.80 16.56 -28.17
CA ARG A 144 6.95 17.71 -28.53
C ARG A 144 6.09 18.17 -27.36
N GLU A 145 5.57 19.39 -27.46
CA GLU A 145 4.52 19.88 -26.56
C GLU A 145 3.20 19.09 -26.67
N LEU A 146 2.46 19.05 -25.56
CA LEU A 146 1.08 18.57 -25.53
C LEU A 146 0.15 19.57 -26.22
N THR A 147 -0.71 19.08 -27.09
CA THR A 147 -1.80 19.86 -27.69
C THR A 147 -2.93 20.08 -26.68
N ASP A 148 -3.78 21.09 -26.87
CA ASP A 148 -4.90 21.35 -25.95
C ASP A 148 -5.93 20.21 -25.89
N PRO A 149 -6.31 19.56 -27.02
CA PRO A 149 -7.14 18.36 -26.97
C PRO A 149 -6.53 17.23 -26.13
N GLU A 150 -5.21 17.02 -26.22
CA GLU A 150 -4.50 16.02 -25.42
C GLU A 150 -4.52 16.38 -23.93
N LYS A 151 -4.29 17.65 -23.56
CA LYS A 151 -4.40 18.10 -22.17
C LYS A 151 -5.79 17.83 -21.61
N ASN A 152 -6.85 18.12 -22.37
CA ASN A 152 -8.23 17.89 -21.93
C ASN A 152 -8.51 16.39 -21.71
N ILE A 153 -8.06 15.53 -22.62
CA ILE A 153 -8.20 14.07 -22.46
C ILE A 153 -7.50 13.59 -21.18
N LEU A 154 -6.26 14.03 -20.95
CA LEU A 154 -5.51 13.65 -19.75
C LEU A 154 -6.14 14.20 -18.47
N GLN A 155 -6.65 15.44 -18.51
CA GLN A 155 -7.31 16.06 -17.37
C GLN A 155 -8.60 15.31 -16.99
N GLU A 156 -9.43 14.94 -17.97
CA GLU A 156 -10.64 14.16 -17.74
C GLU A 156 -10.34 12.80 -17.09
N LEU A 157 -9.29 12.10 -17.56
CA LEU A 157 -8.84 10.84 -16.96
C LEU A 157 -8.43 11.00 -15.49
N ILE A 158 -7.74 12.09 -15.16
CA ILE A 158 -7.30 12.40 -13.81
C ILE A 158 -8.49 12.80 -12.93
N ASP A 159 -9.41 13.62 -13.43
CA ASP A 159 -10.58 14.09 -12.70
C ASP A 159 -11.53 12.95 -12.31
N ILE A 160 -11.72 11.98 -13.22
CA ILE A 160 -12.49 10.77 -12.95
C ILE A 160 -11.83 9.96 -11.83
N SER A 161 -10.52 9.69 -11.96
CA SER A 161 -9.77 8.91 -10.98
C SER A 161 -9.72 9.59 -9.61
N TYR A 162 -9.55 10.91 -9.59
CA TYR A 162 -9.56 11.72 -8.37
C TYR A 162 -10.93 11.70 -7.70
N SER A 163 -12.01 11.88 -8.46
CA SER A 163 -13.38 11.84 -7.93
C SER A 163 -13.70 10.49 -7.30
N GLN A 164 -13.25 9.38 -7.90
CA GLN A 164 -13.38 8.04 -7.32
C GLN A 164 -12.61 7.91 -6.00
N PHE A 165 -11.42 8.52 -5.89
CA PHE A 165 -10.64 8.50 -4.66
C PHE A 165 -11.31 9.31 -3.54
N VAL A 166 -11.77 10.53 -3.84
CA VAL A 166 -12.54 11.35 -2.88
C VAL A 166 -13.77 10.58 -2.38
N GLN A 167 -14.55 9.99 -3.29
CA GLN A 167 -15.72 9.19 -2.95
C GLN A 167 -15.35 7.98 -2.07
N THR A 168 -14.26 7.28 -2.39
CA THR A 168 -13.78 6.13 -1.61
C THR A 168 -13.47 6.52 -0.15
N VAL A 169 -12.79 7.65 0.05
CA VAL A 169 -12.47 8.17 1.38
C VAL A 169 -13.75 8.62 2.10
N ALA A 170 -14.62 9.36 1.41
CA ALA A 170 -15.88 9.83 1.95
C ALA A 170 -16.75 8.69 2.47
N GLU A 171 -16.97 7.65 1.66
CA GLU A 171 -17.75 6.47 2.03
C GLU A 171 -17.11 5.70 3.18
N SER A 172 -15.79 5.46 3.11
CA SER A 172 -15.10 4.61 4.09
C SER A 172 -14.96 5.28 5.45
N ARG A 173 -14.92 6.61 5.49
CA ARG A 173 -14.79 7.40 6.72
C ARG A 173 -16.08 8.08 7.14
N SER A 174 -17.18 7.85 6.42
CA SER A 174 -18.48 8.48 6.66
C SER A 174 -18.39 10.02 6.71
N LEU A 175 -17.62 10.59 5.79
CA LEU A 175 -17.43 12.03 5.61
C LEU A 175 -18.21 12.51 4.38
N ALA A 176 -18.63 13.78 4.39
CA ALA A 176 -19.15 14.41 3.18
C ALA A 176 -18.03 14.57 2.14
N ASN A 177 -18.35 14.45 0.85
CA ASN A 177 -17.39 14.64 -0.23
C ASN A 177 -16.72 16.02 -0.16
N GLU A 178 -17.49 17.05 0.18
CA GLU A 178 -17.04 18.43 0.34
C GLU A 178 -15.98 18.52 1.45
N THR A 179 -16.22 17.85 2.58
CA THR A 179 -15.25 17.77 3.68
C THR A 179 -13.96 17.10 3.23
N VAL A 180 -14.05 15.97 2.52
CA VAL A 180 -12.86 15.27 2.01
C VAL A 180 -12.06 16.15 1.07
N ARG A 181 -12.73 16.90 0.18
CA ARG A 181 -12.08 17.83 -0.75
C ARG A 181 -11.26 18.93 -0.05
N THR A 182 -11.58 19.28 1.20
CA THR A 182 -10.78 20.28 1.95
C THR A 182 -9.35 19.83 2.26
N PHE A 183 -9.11 18.52 2.31
CA PHE A 183 -7.79 17.94 2.59
C PHE A 183 -7.29 16.96 1.50
N ALA A 184 -8.06 16.80 0.41
CA ALA A 184 -7.74 15.93 -0.72
C ALA A 184 -7.23 16.72 -1.92
N ASP A 185 -6.19 17.53 -1.74
CA ASP A 185 -5.55 18.30 -2.82
C ASP A 185 -4.14 17.80 -3.15
N GLY A 186 -3.84 16.55 -2.79
CA GLY A 186 -2.54 15.93 -2.99
C GLY A 186 -1.48 16.26 -1.94
N ARG A 187 -1.77 17.14 -0.95
CA ARG A 187 -0.83 17.39 0.15
C ARG A 187 -0.67 16.16 1.05
N VAL A 188 0.51 16.00 1.65
CA VAL A 188 0.72 15.06 2.76
C VAL A 188 0.43 15.72 4.10
N PHE A 189 0.09 14.91 5.10
CA PHE A 189 -0.10 15.36 6.48
C PHE A 189 0.29 14.25 7.47
N THR A 190 0.43 14.62 8.74
CA THR A 190 0.85 13.70 9.80
C THR A 190 -0.29 12.78 10.24
N GLY A 191 0.03 11.67 10.93
CA GLY A 191 -0.98 10.80 11.53
C GLY A 191 -1.84 11.52 12.57
N GLN A 192 -1.28 12.50 13.29
CA GLN A 192 -2.06 13.39 14.18
C GLN A 192 -3.11 14.17 13.39
N GLN A 193 -2.70 14.86 12.33
CA GLN A 193 -3.64 15.61 11.48
C GLN A 193 -4.66 14.67 10.82
N ALA A 194 -4.26 13.45 10.46
CA ALA A 194 -5.17 12.46 9.92
C ALA A 194 -6.26 12.05 10.91
N LEU A 195 -5.96 12.00 12.21
CA LEU A 195 -6.97 11.75 13.26
C LEU A 195 -7.94 12.93 13.32
N ASP A 196 -7.41 14.15 13.36
CA ASP A 196 -8.22 15.38 13.46
C ASP A 196 -9.15 15.54 12.24
N LEU A 197 -8.72 15.09 11.06
CA LEU A 197 -9.50 15.07 9.81
C LEU A 197 -10.46 13.88 9.69
N GLY A 198 -10.45 12.94 10.65
CA GLY A 198 -11.27 11.73 10.62
C GLY A 198 -10.82 10.65 9.63
N LEU A 199 -9.63 10.78 9.04
CA LEU A 199 -9.07 9.79 8.11
C LEU A 199 -8.62 8.51 8.83
N VAL A 200 -8.14 8.63 10.07
CA VAL A 200 -7.78 7.49 10.93
C VAL A 200 -8.61 7.48 12.21
N ASP A 201 -8.69 6.34 12.88
CA ASP A 201 -9.54 6.16 14.07
C ASP A 201 -8.77 6.38 15.36
N ARG A 202 -7.48 6.00 15.38
CA ARG A 202 -6.65 6.06 16.58
C ARG A 202 -5.20 6.37 16.26
N LEU A 203 -4.57 7.01 17.23
CA LEU A 203 -3.11 7.08 17.27
C LEU A 203 -2.54 5.88 18.01
N GLY A 204 -1.48 5.31 17.47
CA GLY A 204 -0.83 4.16 18.06
C GLY A 204 0.15 3.47 17.12
N THR A 205 0.79 2.46 17.65
CA THR A 205 1.74 1.61 16.95
C THR A 205 1.03 0.47 16.21
N GLU A 206 1.80 -0.32 15.45
CA GLU A 206 1.29 -1.59 14.89
C GLU A 206 0.84 -2.56 15.99
N GLU A 207 1.51 -2.54 17.15
CA GLU A 207 1.18 -3.40 18.27
C GLU A 207 -0.17 -3.00 18.89
N ASP A 208 -0.47 -1.70 18.96
CA ASP A 208 -1.79 -1.22 19.39
C ASP A 208 -2.89 -1.66 18.41
N ALA A 209 -2.61 -1.61 17.10
CA ALA A 209 -3.51 -2.13 16.08
C ALA A 209 -3.75 -3.65 16.22
N ARG A 210 -2.70 -4.42 16.54
CA ARG A 210 -2.79 -5.87 16.79
C ARG A 210 -3.63 -6.18 18.03
N ARG A 211 -3.38 -5.48 19.14
CA ARG A 211 -4.13 -5.64 20.39
C ARG A 211 -5.60 -5.30 20.18
N TRP A 212 -5.88 -4.19 19.50
CA TRP A 212 -7.25 -3.80 19.17
C TRP A 212 -7.95 -4.83 18.26
N ALA A 213 -7.24 -5.40 17.29
CA ALA A 213 -7.77 -6.48 16.46
C ALA A 213 -8.16 -7.71 17.30
N ALA A 214 -7.33 -8.11 18.27
CA ALA A 214 -7.61 -9.23 19.17
C ALA A 214 -8.87 -8.97 20.03
N GLU A 215 -8.98 -7.78 20.60
CA GLU A 215 -10.14 -7.35 21.41
C GLU A 215 -11.45 -7.45 20.60
N LEU A 216 -11.45 -6.91 19.37
CA LEU A 216 -12.63 -6.88 18.49
C LEU A 216 -13.15 -8.27 18.11
N VAL A 217 -12.31 -9.30 18.21
CA VAL A 217 -12.69 -10.69 17.90
C VAL A 217 -12.68 -11.61 19.13
N GLY A 218 -12.61 -11.05 20.34
CA GLY A 218 -12.69 -11.80 21.59
C GLY A 218 -11.50 -12.72 21.86
N LEU A 219 -10.31 -12.35 21.38
CA LEU A 219 -9.05 -13.05 21.67
C LEU A 219 -8.24 -12.28 22.73
N ASP A 220 -7.30 -12.97 23.41
CA ASP A 220 -6.44 -12.39 24.45
C ASP A 220 -5.46 -11.38 23.82
N PRO A 221 -5.55 -10.06 24.10
CA PRO A 221 -4.73 -9.04 23.46
C PRO A 221 -3.24 -9.24 23.72
N GLU A 222 -2.86 -9.77 24.87
CA GLU A 222 -1.46 -9.94 25.29
C GLU A 222 -0.83 -11.21 24.71
N LYS A 223 -1.64 -12.21 24.31
CA LYS A 223 -1.12 -13.52 23.88
C LYS A 223 -1.38 -13.85 22.41
N THR A 224 -2.30 -13.14 21.76
CA THR A 224 -2.73 -13.48 20.40
C THR A 224 -1.62 -13.21 19.39
N LYS A 225 -1.18 -14.27 18.70
CA LYS A 225 -0.11 -14.18 17.71
C LYS A 225 -0.64 -13.87 16.31
N CYS A 226 0.18 -13.16 15.54
CA CYS A 226 -0.04 -12.98 14.11
C CYS A 226 0.47 -14.17 13.31
N PHE A 227 -0.22 -14.50 12.22
CA PHE A 227 0.30 -15.33 11.13
C PHE A 227 0.59 -14.40 9.95
N THR A 228 1.88 -14.21 9.63
CA THR A 228 2.31 -13.28 8.60
C THR A 228 2.34 -13.94 7.23
N PHE A 229 1.67 -13.32 6.26
CA PHE A 229 1.77 -13.67 4.84
C PHE A 229 2.98 -12.96 4.26
N GLU A 230 4.13 -13.65 4.29
CA GLU A 230 5.40 -13.12 3.81
C GLU A 230 5.42 -12.96 2.28
N GLU A 231 6.18 -11.97 1.82
CA GLU A 231 6.58 -11.89 0.43
C GLU A 231 7.56 -13.03 0.12
N LYS A 232 7.26 -13.83 -0.91
CA LYS A 232 8.15 -14.90 -1.36
C LYS A 232 9.44 -14.26 -1.87
N LYS A 233 10.47 -14.17 -1.00
CA LYS A 233 11.79 -13.67 -1.41
C LYS A 233 12.30 -14.50 -2.60
N PRO A 234 12.84 -13.87 -3.66
CA PRO A 234 13.38 -14.60 -4.80
C PRO A 234 14.48 -15.57 -4.33
N LEU A 235 14.54 -16.74 -4.97
CA LEU A 235 15.33 -17.91 -4.55
C LEU A 235 16.82 -17.60 -4.28
N VAL A 236 17.36 -16.58 -4.96
CA VAL A 236 18.75 -16.11 -4.82
C VAL A 236 19.06 -15.66 -3.39
N ASN A 237 18.10 -15.03 -2.70
CA ASN A 237 18.26 -14.62 -1.30
C ASN A 237 18.16 -15.78 -0.28
N ARG A 238 17.57 -16.91 -0.67
CA ARG A 238 17.53 -18.14 0.15
C ARG A 238 18.82 -18.95 0.08
N LEU A 239 19.53 -18.86 -1.05
CA LEU A 239 20.80 -19.58 -1.26
C LEU A 239 22.00 -18.82 -0.69
N THR A 240 21.94 -17.49 -0.64
CA THR A 240 23.02 -16.65 -0.07
C THR A 240 22.96 -16.55 1.46
N SER A 241 21.77 -16.57 2.07
CA SER A 241 21.62 -16.54 3.54
C SER A 241 22.22 -17.77 4.24
N ASN A 242 22.13 -18.95 3.60
CA ASN A 242 22.70 -20.19 4.15
C ASN A 242 24.20 -20.35 3.90
N ARG A 243 24.83 -19.52 3.06
CA ARG A 243 26.27 -19.61 2.77
C ARG A 243 27.12 -18.52 3.44
N LEU A 244 26.49 -17.42 3.87
CA LEU A 244 27.17 -16.31 4.55
C LEU A 244 27.22 -16.46 6.08
N GLY A 245 26.33 -17.27 6.67
CA GLY A 245 26.31 -17.55 8.11
C GLY A 245 27.53 -18.33 8.62
N ASP A 246 28.10 -19.24 7.81
CA ASP A 246 29.22 -20.08 8.23
C ASP A 246 30.61 -19.46 7.99
N ARG A 247 30.72 -18.42 7.14
CA ARG A 247 32.01 -17.76 6.85
C ARG A 247 32.27 -16.51 7.68
N ALA A 248 31.23 -15.84 8.19
CA ALA A 248 31.41 -14.63 8.99
C ALA A 248 31.98 -14.93 10.40
N LEU A 249 31.64 -16.08 10.98
CA LEU A 249 32.17 -16.53 12.28
C LEU A 249 33.64 -16.98 12.23
N VAL A 250 34.07 -17.60 11.12
CA VAL A 250 35.46 -18.08 10.97
C VAL A 250 36.44 -16.96 10.65
N THR A 251 35.98 -15.88 10.00
CA THR A 251 36.86 -14.76 9.62
C THR A 251 37.09 -13.78 10.77
N ALA A 252 36.14 -13.63 11.69
CA ALA A 252 36.27 -12.74 12.85
C ALA A 252 37.21 -13.28 13.95
N LEU A 253 37.45 -14.60 14.00
CA LEU A 253 38.33 -15.24 14.99
C LEU A 253 39.82 -15.26 14.60
N ASN A 254 40.17 -15.00 13.33
CA ASN A 254 41.55 -15.08 12.83
C ASN A 254 42.23 -13.71 12.58
N ALA A 255 41.60 -12.60 12.96
CA ALA A 255 42.09 -11.25 12.67
C ALA A 255 42.74 -10.51 13.86
N LEU A 256 43.20 -11.23 14.90
CA LEU A 256 44.02 -10.64 15.98
C LEU A 256 45.43 -11.22 15.98
N PRO A 257 46.43 -10.49 15.43
CA PRO A 257 47.84 -10.74 15.73
C PRO A 257 48.40 -9.70 16.70
N GLY A 258 48.98 -10.19 17.80
CA GLY A 258 50.27 -9.73 18.34
C GLY A 258 50.29 -8.65 19.44
N LEU A 259 50.32 -9.08 20.70
CA LEU A 259 51.04 -8.40 21.79
C LEU A 259 52.29 -9.24 22.09
N SER A 260 53.44 -8.80 21.57
CA SER A 260 54.80 -8.95 22.11
C SER A 260 55.79 -8.32 21.15
#